data_AF-A0A3B3ISK3-F1
#
_entry.id   AF-A0A3B3ISK3-F1
#
_cell.length_a   1.000
_cell.length_b   1.000
_cell.length_c   1.000
_cell.angle_alpha   90.00
_cell.angle_beta   90.00
_cell.angle_gamma   90.00
#
_symmetry.space_group_name_H-M   'P 1'
#
loop_
_entity.id
_entity.type
_entity.pdbx_description
1 polymer ?
#
loop_
_entity_poly.entity_id
_entity_poly.type
_entity_poly.pdbx_seq_one_letter_code
_entity_poly.pdbx_strand_id
1 'polypeptide(L)'
;HYSTASFVLAWLLRIEPFTTYFLNLQGGKFDHADRTFSSISRAWRNSQRDTSDIKELIPEFYYLPEMFVNFNNYNLGVMDDGTVVSDVELPPWAKTSEEFVHINRLQGPEAVRALNVFYYLTYEGAVNLNSITDPVLREAVEAQIRSFGQTPSQLLIEPHPPRGSAMQVYLLLQSPLMFTDKAQQDVIMVLKFPSNSPVTHVAANTQPGLATPAVITVTANRLFAVNKWHNLPAHQG
;
A
#
# COMPACT_ATOMS: atom_id res chain seq x y z
N HIS A 1 1.55 10.33 -18.27
CA HIS A 1 1.98 9.37 -17.23
C HIS A 1 0.98 9.30 -16.12
N TYR A 2 1.09 8.29 -15.27
CA TYR A 2 0.47 8.25 -13.95
C TYR A 2 1.33 8.79 -12.81
N SER A 3 2.65 8.76 -12.97
CA SER A 3 3.63 9.27 -12.01
C SER A 3 4.47 10.37 -12.66
N THR A 4 4.16 11.63 -12.34
CA THR A 4 4.90 12.81 -12.79
C THR A 4 5.20 13.67 -11.57
N ALA A 5 6.36 14.34 -11.54
CA ALA A 5 6.71 15.28 -10.47
C ALA A 5 5.60 16.33 -10.22
N SER A 6 4.97 16.85 -11.28
CA SER A 6 3.83 17.75 -11.19
C SER A 6 2.64 17.17 -10.43
N PHE A 7 2.38 15.87 -10.54
CA PHE A 7 1.29 15.21 -9.80
C PHE A 7 1.65 15.03 -8.33
N VAL A 8 2.90 14.68 -8.03
CA VAL A 8 3.38 14.62 -6.64
C VAL A 8 3.24 15.99 -5.98
N LEU A 9 3.63 17.07 -6.66
CA LEU A 9 3.49 18.43 -6.15
C LEU A 9 2.01 18.86 -6.01
N ALA A 10 1.14 18.41 -6.92
CA ALA A 10 -0.29 18.66 -6.81
C ALA A 10 -0.94 17.93 -5.61
N TRP A 11 -0.55 16.69 -5.35
CA TRP A 11 -1.01 15.91 -4.19
C TRP A 11 -0.50 16.51 -2.88
N LEU A 12 0.78 16.88 -2.83
CA LEU A 12 1.45 17.37 -1.62
C LEU A 12 1.43 18.89 -1.48
N LEU A 13 0.52 19.58 -2.19
CA LEU A 13 0.46 21.04 -2.25
C LEU A 13 0.42 21.72 -0.87
N ARG A 14 -0.12 21.04 0.16
CA ARG A 14 -0.28 21.58 1.52
C ARG A 14 0.96 21.43 2.41
N ILE A 15 1.99 20.70 1.96
CA ILE A 15 3.17 20.35 2.75
C ILE A 15 4.41 21.04 2.18
N GLU A 16 5.23 21.64 3.05
CA GLU A 16 6.57 22.09 2.66
C GLU A 16 7.57 20.91 2.66
N PRO A 17 8.55 20.86 1.73
CA PRO A 17 8.93 21.90 0.76
C PRO A 17 8.15 21.88 -0.57
N PHE A 18 7.13 21.01 -0.70
CA PHE A 18 6.42 20.78 -1.96
C PHE A 18 5.59 21.97 -2.41
N THR A 19 4.99 22.72 -1.47
CA THR A 19 4.33 24.00 -1.76
C THR A 19 5.28 24.97 -2.45
N THR A 20 6.48 25.16 -1.89
CA THR A 20 7.52 26.02 -2.48
C THR A 20 7.90 25.56 -3.89
N TYR A 21 8.08 24.25 -4.10
CA TYR A 21 8.39 23.71 -5.43
C TYR A 21 7.25 23.90 -6.43
N PHE A 22 6.01 23.73 -6.00
CA PHE A 22 4.83 23.98 -6.83
C PHE A 22 4.77 25.44 -7.29
N LEU A 23 4.93 26.39 -6.34
CA LEU A 23 4.92 27.81 -6.65
C LEU A 23 6.05 28.20 -7.60
N ASN A 24 7.25 27.66 -7.41
CA ASN A 24 8.37 27.94 -8.31
C ASN A 24 8.10 27.47 -9.75
N LEU A 25 7.45 26.33 -9.93
CA LEU A 25 7.08 25.84 -11.27
C LEU A 25 5.92 26.64 -11.90
N GLN A 26 5.00 27.15 -11.09
CA GLN A 26 3.79 27.86 -11.55
C GLN A 26 3.98 29.38 -11.65
N GLY A 27 5.20 29.90 -11.48
CA GLY A 27 5.49 31.34 -11.58
C GLY A 27 5.08 32.16 -10.35
N GLY A 28 5.10 31.55 -9.17
CA GLY A 28 4.93 32.21 -7.87
C GLY A 28 3.49 32.32 -7.37
N LYS A 29 2.52 31.68 -8.04
CA LYS A 29 1.11 31.65 -7.63
C LYS A 29 0.55 30.25 -7.63
N PHE A 30 -0.45 30.03 -6.79
CA PHE A 30 -1.25 28.81 -6.82
C PHE A 30 -2.03 28.70 -8.14
N ASP A 31 -2.35 27.47 -8.52
CA ASP A 31 -3.15 27.20 -9.71
C ASP A 31 -4.63 27.56 -9.47
N HIS A 32 -5.44 27.55 -10.54
CA HIS A 32 -6.88 27.76 -10.44
C HIS A 32 -7.52 26.78 -9.45
N ALA A 33 -8.39 27.26 -8.56
CA ALA A 33 -8.99 26.48 -7.48
C ALA A 33 -9.65 25.18 -7.96
N ASP A 34 -10.37 25.20 -9.08
CA ASP A 34 -10.98 24.02 -9.70
C ASP A 34 -10.00 22.94 -10.17
N ARG A 35 -8.75 23.32 -10.47
CA ARG A 35 -7.68 22.39 -10.87
C ARG A 35 -6.85 21.89 -9.69
N THR A 36 -6.87 22.61 -8.58
CA THR A 36 -6.17 22.18 -7.37
C THR A 36 -6.81 20.94 -6.77
N PHE A 37 -5.98 20.08 -6.17
CA PHE A 37 -6.47 18.93 -5.42
C PHE A 37 -7.25 19.42 -4.21
N SER A 38 -8.57 19.23 -4.17
CA SER A 38 -9.41 19.70 -3.06
C SER A 38 -10.35 18.63 -2.50
N SER A 39 -10.52 17.51 -3.20
CA SER A 39 -11.50 16.49 -2.84
C SER A 39 -11.06 15.14 -3.37
N ILE A 40 -11.07 14.13 -2.51
CA ILE A 40 -10.71 12.75 -2.87
C ILE A 40 -11.71 12.19 -3.88
N SER A 41 -13.00 12.47 -3.68
CA SER A 41 -14.06 12.01 -4.60
C SER A 41 -13.93 12.65 -5.97
N ARG A 42 -13.60 13.95 -6.03
CA ARG A 42 -13.39 14.67 -7.28
C ARG A 42 -12.17 14.14 -8.02
N ALA A 43 -11.04 13.97 -7.32
CA ALA A 43 -9.81 13.48 -7.92
C ALA A 43 -9.98 12.05 -8.48
N TRP A 44 -10.64 11.16 -7.73
CA TRP A 44 -11.03 9.83 -8.21
C TRP A 44 -11.94 9.88 -9.44
N ARG A 45 -12.96 10.74 -9.44
CA ARG A 45 -13.89 10.85 -10.58
C ARG A 45 -13.18 11.36 -11.83
N ASN A 46 -12.27 12.32 -11.68
CA ASN A 46 -11.49 12.85 -12.79
C ASN A 46 -10.60 11.76 -13.39
N SER A 47 -9.95 10.94 -12.56
CA SER A 47 -9.09 9.86 -13.07
C SER A 47 -9.84 8.73 -13.79
N GLN A 48 -11.14 8.62 -13.58
CA GLN A 48 -12.00 7.66 -14.29
C GLN A 48 -12.61 8.22 -15.59
N ARG A 49 -12.72 9.55 -15.73
CA ARG A 49 -13.49 10.19 -16.83
C ARG A 49 -12.64 10.99 -17.79
N ASP A 50 -11.58 11.61 -17.28
CA ASP A 50 -10.70 12.44 -18.08
C ASP A 50 -9.53 11.57 -18.59
N THR A 51 -9.46 11.42 -19.91
CA THR A 51 -8.38 10.66 -20.56
C THR A 51 -7.00 11.28 -20.35
N SER A 52 -6.94 12.53 -19.91
CA SER A 52 -5.70 13.24 -19.58
C SER A 52 -5.32 13.16 -18.10
N ASP A 53 -6.24 12.76 -17.21
CA ASP A 53 -6.03 12.75 -15.76
C ASP A 53 -5.78 11.34 -15.19
N ILE A 54 -4.80 10.62 -15.73
CA ILE A 54 -4.49 9.25 -15.29
C ILE A 54 -3.60 9.20 -14.03
N LYS A 55 -3.77 10.12 -13.08
CA LYS A 55 -2.97 10.19 -11.84
C LYS A 55 -3.11 8.92 -11.00
N GLU A 56 -1.99 8.34 -10.61
CA GLU A 56 -1.96 7.25 -9.63
C GLU A 56 -1.78 7.80 -8.20
N LEU A 57 -2.14 6.96 -7.24
CA LEU A 57 -1.90 7.24 -5.84
C LEU A 57 -0.39 7.23 -5.54
N ILE A 58 0.00 8.08 -4.61
CA ILE A 58 1.37 8.13 -4.06
C ILE A 58 1.42 7.42 -2.70
N PRO A 59 2.58 6.92 -2.25
CA PRO A 59 2.71 6.22 -0.97
C PRO A 59 2.14 6.97 0.24
N GLU A 60 2.21 8.31 0.21
CA GLU A 60 1.74 9.22 1.24
C GLU A 60 0.24 9.04 1.56
N PHE A 61 -0.58 8.55 0.62
CA PHE A 61 -1.99 8.21 0.86
C PHE A 61 -2.20 7.13 1.94
N TYR A 62 -1.15 6.36 2.25
CA TYR A 62 -1.20 5.23 3.17
C TYR A 62 -0.51 5.48 4.50
N TYR A 63 0.13 6.64 4.70
CA TYR A 63 0.80 6.95 5.98
C TYR A 63 0.85 8.44 6.37
N LEU A 64 0.55 9.40 5.49
CA LEU A 64 0.76 10.83 5.72
C LEU A 64 -0.56 11.61 5.74
N PRO A 65 -1.26 11.69 6.88
CA PRO A 65 -2.54 12.40 7.00
C PRO A 65 -2.42 13.92 6.81
N GLU A 66 -1.24 14.48 7.03
CA GLU A 66 -0.96 15.92 6.97
C GLU A 66 -1.22 16.49 5.57
N MET A 67 -1.12 15.68 4.51
CA MET A 67 -1.27 16.20 3.14
C MET A 67 -2.71 16.59 2.80
N PHE A 68 -3.67 16.11 3.58
CA PHE A 68 -5.08 16.42 3.43
C PHE A 68 -5.52 17.66 4.21
N VAL A 69 -4.64 18.21 5.06
CA VAL A 69 -4.97 19.32 5.95
C VAL A 69 -4.16 20.54 5.54
N ASN A 70 -4.82 21.69 5.39
CA ASN A 70 -4.18 22.97 5.12
C ASN A 70 -3.63 23.59 6.41
N PHE A 71 -2.69 22.88 7.06
CA PHE A 71 -2.12 23.30 8.34
C PHE A 71 -1.45 24.69 8.27
N ASN A 72 -0.87 25.02 7.11
CA ASN A 72 -0.18 26.28 6.87
C ASN A 72 -1.13 27.44 6.50
N ASN A 73 -2.45 27.21 6.46
CA ASN A 73 -3.47 28.20 6.12
C ASN A 73 -3.21 28.90 4.77
N TYR A 74 -2.80 28.14 3.76
CA TYR A 74 -2.60 28.66 2.42
C TYR A 74 -3.90 29.17 1.80
N ASN A 75 -3.81 30.26 1.04
CA ASN A 75 -4.91 30.75 0.21
C ASN A 75 -4.92 30.01 -1.12
N LEU A 76 -5.75 28.96 -1.21
CA LEU A 76 -5.87 28.11 -2.39
C LEU A 76 -6.99 28.57 -3.35
N GLY A 77 -7.62 29.71 -3.06
CA GLY A 77 -8.65 30.31 -3.87
C GLY A 77 -10.06 29.76 -3.59
N VAL A 78 -10.98 30.15 -4.46
CA VAL A 78 -12.40 29.78 -4.42
C VAL A 78 -12.75 29.20 -5.78
N MET A 79 -13.43 28.06 -5.77
CA MET A 79 -13.91 27.41 -6.99
C MET A 79 -15.03 28.23 -7.65
N ASP A 80 -15.33 27.92 -8.91
CA ASP A 80 -16.41 28.58 -9.65
C ASP A 80 -17.79 28.40 -9.01
N ASP A 81 -18.00 27.31 -8.25
CA ASP A 81 -19.23 27.05 -7.49
C ASP A 81 -19.32 27.82 -6.16
N GLY A 82 -18.29 28.61 -5.82
CA GLY A 82 -18.20 29.39 -4.59
C GLY A 82 -17.57 28.64 -3.42
N THR A 83 -17.15 27.39 -3.59
CA THR A 83 -16.52 26.60 -2.53
C THR A 83 -15.10 27.08 -2.27
N VAL A 84 -14.80 27.44 -1.02
CA VAL A 84 -13.45 27.85 -0.61
C VAL A 84 -12.55 26.62 -0.52
N VAL A 85 -11.37 26.68 -1.16
CA VAL A 85 -10.40 25.59 -1.11
C VAL A 85 -9.49 25.76 0.11
N SER A 86 -9.49 24.76 0.99
CA SER A 86 -8.54 24.68 2.12
C SER A 86 -8.15 23.22 2.35
N ASP A 87 -8.76 22.58 3.35
CA ASP A 87 -8.59 21.16 3.64
C ASP A 87 -9.20 20.33 2.50
N VAL A 88 -8.64 19.14 2.31
CA VAL A 88 -9.15 18.21 1.31
C VAL A 88 -10.44 17.59 1.81
N GLU A 89 -11.48 17.65 1.00
CA GLU A 89 -12.74 16.97 1.28
C GLU A 89 -12.54 15.46 1.30
N LEU A 90 -12.76 14.88 2.48
CA LEU A 90 -12.67 13.45 2.73
C LEU A 90 -13.98 12.74 2.37
N PRO A 91 -13.94 11.44 2.06
CA PRO A 91 -15.15 10.64 1.89
C PRO A 91 -16.00 10.59 3.17
N PRO A 92 -17.32 10.39 3.08
CA PRO A 92 -18.22 10.40 4.26
C PRO A 92 -17.89 9.40 5.37
N TRP A 93 -17.13 8.34 5.03
CA TRP A 93 -16.70 7.31 5.97
C TRP A 93 -15.43 7.67 6.75
N ALA A 94 -14.70 8.72 6.36
CA ALA A 94 -13.53 9.23 7.08
C ALA A 94 -13.85 10.61 7.66
N LYS A 95 -13.88 10.70 8.99
CA LYS A 95 -14.13 11.96 9.70
C LYS A 95 -12.88 12.81 9.83
N THR A 96 -11.72 12.17 9.86
CA THR A 96 -10.42 12.84 9.95
C THR A 96 -9.45 12.27 8.92
N SER A 97 -8.39 13.03 8.61
CA SER A 97 -7.36 12.61 7.67
C SER A 97 -6.59 11.39 8.20
N GLU A 98 -6.41 11.28 9.51
CA GLU A 98 -5.81 10.10 10.15
C GLU A 98 -6.68 8.86 9.98
N GLU A 99 -8.01 9.00 10.14
CA GLU A 99 -8.95 7.90 9.91
C GLU A 99 -8.94 7.45 8.44
N PHE A 100 -8.89 8.41 7.51
CA PHE A 100 -8.75 8.14 6.08
C PHE A 100 -7.49 7.31 5.79
N VAL A 101 -6.33 7.77 6.28
CA VAL A 101 -5.05 7.09 6.09
C VAL A 101 -5.04 5.72 6.78
N HIS A 102 -5.58 5.62 7.98
CA HIS A 102 -5.65 4.38 8.73
C HIS A 102 -6.46 3.32 7.97
N ILE A 103 -7.63 3.69 7.45
CA ILE A 103 -8.48 2.79 6.67
C ILE A 103 -7.82 2.41 5.35
N ASN A 104 -7.18 3.34 4.65
CA ASN A 104 -6.47 3.02 3.40
C ASN A 104 -5.30 2.07 3.61
N ARG A 105 -4.58 2.20 4.74
CA ARG A 105 -3.49 1.28 5.11
C ARG A 105 -3.98 -0.15 5.36
N LEU A 106 -5.25 -0.32 5.74
CA LEU A 106 -5.85 -1.61 6.08
C LEU A 106 -6.40 -2.39 4.88
N GLN A 107 -6.48 -1.79 3.68
CA GLN A 107 -7.09 -2.45 2.52
C GLN A 107 -6.06 -3.19 1.65
N GLY A 108 -6.34 -4.48 1.42
CA GLY A 108 -5.57 -5.42 0.61
C GLY A 108 -6.07 -5.55 -0.86
N PRO A 109 -6.41 -6.75 -1.35
CA PRO A 109 -5.96 -7.39 -2.61
C PRO A 109 -6.29 -6.75 -3.98
N GLU A 110 -6.90 -5.57 -4.06
CA GLU A 110 -7.45 -4.98 -5.30
C GLU A 110 -6.44 -4.23 -6.18
N ALA A 111 -5.17 -4.11 -5.76
CA ALA A 111 -4.07 -3.66 -6.61
C ALA A 111 -3.82 -4.58 -7.85
N VAL A 112 -4.38 -5.79 -7.81
CA VAL A 112 -4.17 -6.87 -8.81
C VAL A 112 -5.01 -6.69 -10.08
N ARG A 113 -5.91 -5.70 -10.16
CA ARG A 113 -6.85 -5.55 -11.29
C ARG A 113 -6.53 -4.39 -12.27
N ALA A 114 -5.30 -3.86 -12.22
CA ALA A 114 -4.98 -2.48 -12.62
C ALA A 114 -4.65 -2.17 -14.10
N LEU A 115 -4.84 -3.07 -15.08
CA LEU A 115 -4.67 -2.74 -16.53
C LEU A 115 -3.52 -1.76 -16.88
N ASN A 116 -2.31 -2.07 -16.41
CA ASN A 116 -1.11 -1.23 -16.51
C ASN A 116 -0.44 -1.27 -17.91
N VAL A 117 -1.06 -0.67 -18.93
CA VAL A 117 -0.44 -0.47 -20.26
C VAL A 117 -0.32 1.03 -20.55
N PHE A 118 0.90 1.52 -20.78
CA PHE A 118 1.21 2.95 -20.95
C PHE A 118 1.73 3.27 -22.36
N TYR A 119 1.90 4.56 -22.65
CA TYR A 119 2.38 5.06 -23.93
C TYR A 119 3.86 4.72 -24.14
N TYR A 120 4.24 4.26 -25.34
CA TYR A 120 5.55 3.61 -25.57
C TYR A 120 6.78 4.44 -25.13
N LEU A 121 6.72 5.78 -25.19
CA LEU A 121 7.82 6.67 -24.79
C LEU A 121 8.14 6.67 -23.28
N THR A 122 7.28 6.07 -22.45
CA THR A 122 7.42 6.10 -20.99
C THR A 122 8.18 4.90 -20.44
N TYR A 123 8.47 3.91 -21.29
CA TYR A 123 9.23 2.71 -20.96
C TYR A 123 10.73 2.93 -21.15
N GLU A 124 11.51 2.36 -20.23
CA GLU A 124 12.98 2.36 -20.28
C GLU A 124 13.47 1.74 -21.60
N GLY A 125 14.34 2.46 -22.31
CA GLY A 125 14.92 2.00 -23.58
C GLY A 125 14.05 2.16 -24.83
N ALA A 126 12.83 2.73 -24.73
CA ALA A 126 11.95 2.93 -25.89
C ALA A 126 12.48 3.96 -26.90
N VAL A 127 13.34 4.89 -26.47
CA VAL A 127 14.01 5.87 -27.33
C VAL A 127 15.49 5.98 -26.97
N ASN A 128 16.35 5.76 -27.95
CA ASN A 128 17.77 6.06 -27.82
C ASN A 128 18.02 7.55 -28.09
N LEU A 129 18.15 8.36 -27.04
CA LEU A 129 18.43 9.81 -27.16
C LEU A 129 19.70 10.10 -27.98
N ASN A 130 20.66 9.18 -27.98
CA ASN A 130 21.91 9.29 -28.75
C ASN A 130 21.73 9.07 -30.27
N SER A 131 20.58 8.53 -30.70
CA SER A 131 20.26 8.31 -32.11
C SER A 131 19.56 9.51 -32.76
N ILE A 132 19.08 10.47 -31.95
CA ILE A 132 18.38 11.66 -32.44
C ILE A 132 19.41 12.74 -32.76
N THR A 133 19.57 13.03 -34.05
CA THR A 133 20.53 14.03 -34.58
C THR A 133 19.98 15.46 -34.55
N ASP A 134 18.65 15.62 -34.55
CA ASP A 134 18.00 16.93 -34.50
C ASP A 134 17.92 17.45 -33.05
N PRO A 135 18.56 18.59 -32.72
CA PRO A 135 18.56 19.16 -31.38
C PRO A 135 17.16 19.59 -30.90
N VAL A 136 16.27 20.03 -31.78
CA VAL A 136 14.91 20.47 -31.40
C VAL A 136 14.06 19.27 -31.04
N LEU A 137 14.12 18.21 -31.86
CA LEU A 137 13.42 16.97 -31.61
C LEU A 137 13.92 16.28 -30.33
N ARG A 138 15.24 16.33 -30.09
CA ARG A 138 15.83 15.79 -28.86
C ARG A 138 15.32 16.54 -27.62
N GLU A 139 15.33 17.87 -27.64
CA GLU A 139 14.84 18.67 -26.51
C GLU A 139 13.35 18.42 -26.24
N ALA A 140 12.54 18.35 -27.31
CA ALA A 140 11.11 18.05 -27.20
C ALA A 140 10.87 16.66 -26.58
N VAL A 141 11.63 15.64 -26.99
CA VAL A 141 11.53 14.28 -26.45
C VAL A 141 12.02 14.22 -24.99
N GLU A 142 13.11 14.92 -24.65
CA GLU A 142 13.60 15.01 -23.27
C GLU A 142 12.60 15.74 -22.35
N ALA A 143 12.01 16.84 -22.82
CA ALA A 143 10.95 17.56 -22.11
C ALA A 143 9.71 16.68 -21.94
N GLN A 144 9.38 15.87 -22.94
CA GLN A 144 8.25 14.95 -22.88
C GLN A 144 8.49 13.79 -21.91
N ILE A 145 9.69 13.19 -21.88
CA ILE A 145 10.06 12.15 -20.90
C ILE A 145 10.08 12.71 -19.47
N ARG A 146 10.60 13.93 -19.30
CA ARG A 146 10.67 14.59 -17.98
C ARG A 146 9.29 14.98 -17.45
N SER A 147 8.40 15.45 -18.32
CA SER A 147 7.09 16.02 -17.94
C SER A 147 5.92 15.04 -18.02
N PHE A 148 6.00 14.00 -18.86
CA PHE A 148 4.96 12.98 -19.02
C PHE A 148 5.38 11.63 -18.42
N GLY A 149 6.35 11.68 -17.51
CA GLY A 149 6.74 10.68 -16.52
C GLY A 149 7.46 9.44 -17.03
N GLN A 150 8.16 8.77 -16.11
CA GLN A 150 8.97 7.59 -16.38
C GLN A 150 8.38 6.38 -15.66
N THR A 151 8.09 5.31 -16.40
CA THR A 151 7.65 4.05 -15.81
C THR A 151 8.85 3.49 -15.02
N PRO A 152 8.70 3.15 -13.72
CA PRO A 152 9.78 2.58 -12.93
C PRO A 152 10.38 1.35 -13.63
N SER A 153 11.68 1.15 -13.48
CA SER A 153 12.37 0.02 -14.09
C SER A 153 11.74 -1.31 -13.68
N GLN A 154 11.61 -2.22 -14.63
CA GLN A 154 11.03 -3.53 -14.37
C GLN A 154 11.97 -4.34 -13.46
N LEU A 155 11.59 -4.47 -12.19
CA LEU A 155 12.41 -5.16 -11.18
C LEU A 155 12.35 -6.68 -11.29
N LEU A 156 11.23 -7.22 -11.80
CA LEU A 156 10.99 -8.66 -11.92
C LEU A 156 10.38 -8.97 -13.28
N ILE A 157 10.88 -10.05 -13.89
CA ILE A 157 10.37 -10.59 -15.16
C ILE A 157 9.27 -11.63 -14.90
N GLU A 158 9.22 -12.16 -13.67
CA GLU A 158 8.24 -13.11 -13.19
C GLU A 158 7.24 -12.45 -12.23
N PRO A 159 6.01 -12.99 -12.08
CA PRO A 159 5.03 -12.46 -11.13
C PRO A 159 5.63 -12.35 -9.72
N HIS A 160 5.47 -11.20 -9.08
CA HIS A 160 5.91 -11.01 -7.70
C HIS A 160 5.27 -12.09 -6.82
N PRO A 161 6.05 -12.85 -6.02
CA PRO A 161 5.50 -13.86 -5.12
C PRO A 161 4.43 -13.25 -4.23
N PRO A 162 3.27 -13.90 -4.03
CA PRO A 162 2.23 -13.36 -3.16
C PRO A 162 2.85 -13.02 -1.80
N ARG A 163 2.47 -11.87 -1.21
CA ARG A 163 2.90 -11.54 0.15
C ARG A 163 2.54 -12.73 1.04
N GLY A 164 3.56 -13.34 1.65
CA GLY A 164 3.34 -14.43 2.60
C GLY A 164 2.37 -13.96 3.68
N SER A 165 1.48 -14.84 4.11
CA SER A 165 0.58 -14.52 5.23
C SER A 165 1.41 -14.03 6.44
N ALA A 166 0.82 -13.23 7.34
CA ALA A 166 1.51 -12.86 8.59
C ALA A 166 2.04 -14.09 9.35
N MET A 167 1.39 -15.25 9.16
CA MET A 167 1.80 -16.56 9.66
C MET A 167 3.06 -17.12 8.99
N GLN A 168 3.28 -16.81 7.71
CA GLN A 168 4.48 -17.16 6.94
C GLN A 168 5.66 -16.23 7.25
N VAL A 169 5.40 -14.95 7.57
CA VAL A 169 6.42 -14.03 8.08
C VAL A 169 6.91 -14.49 9.46
N TYR A 170 6.02 -14.99 10.33
CA TYR A 170 6.40 -15.58 11.61
C TYR A 170 7.16 -16.91 11.45
N LEU A 171 6.90 -17.67 10.38
CA LEU A 171 7.59 -18.94 10.10
C LEU A 171 8.95 -18.76 9.39
N LEU A 172 9.11 -17.71 8.57
CA LEU A 172 10.31 -17.44 7.77
C LEU A 172 11.24 -16.39 8.38
N LEU A 173 10.74 -15.48 9.22
CA LEU A 173 11.59 -14.67 10.10
C LEU A 173 11.83 -15.44 11.41
N GLN A 174 12.46 -16.61 11.29
CA GLN A 174 13.42 -16.98 12.30
C GLN A 174 14.48 -15.86 12.27
N SER A 175 14.54 -15.11 13.37
CA SER A 175 15.46 -14.01 13.60
C SER A 175 16.88 -14.30 13.09
N PRO A 176 17.63 -13.27 12.65
CA PRO A 176 19.04 -13.41 12.32
C PRO A 176 19.78 -14.13 13.46
N LEU A 177 20.55 -15.15 13.09
CA LEU A 177 21.31 -16.09 13.92
C LEU A 177 22.38 -15.43 14.80
N MET A 178 22.03 -14.49 15.69
CA MET A 178 23.00 -13.84 16.57
C MET A 178 22.70 -13.91 18.07
N PHE A 179 21.55 -14.44 18.54
CA PHE A 179 21.32 -14.53 19.98
C PHE A 179 20.55 -15.78 20.42
N THR A 180 21.24 -16.60 21.24
CA THR A 180 20.77 -17.56 22.25
C THR A 180 20.47 -19.02 21.86
N ASP A 181 21.32 -19.91 22.38
CA ASP A 181 21.40 -21.36 22.17
C ASP A 181 20.54 -22.17 23.16
N LYS A 182 19.44 -21.61 23.70
CA LYS A 182 18.63 -22.29 24.75
C LYS A 182 17.12 -22.04 24.74
N ALA A 183 16.54 -21.51 23.67
CA ALA A 183 15.09 -21.22 23.59
C ALA A 183 14.34 -22.09 22.55
N GLN A 184 14.88 -23.25 22.16
CA GLN A 184 14.30 -24.10 21.13
C GLN A 184 13.29 -25.12 21.68
N GLN A 185 12.41 -24.71 22.61
CA GLN A 185 11.37 -25.59 23.19
C GLN A 185 9.94 -25.02 23.22
N ASP A 186 9.66 -23.82 22.70
CA ASP A 186 8.36 -23.19 22.98
C ASP A 186 7.26 -23.34 21.92
N VAL A 187 7.42 -24.22 20.91
CA VAL A 187 6.30 -24.63 20.05
C VAL A 187 6.30 -26.14 19.88
N ILE A 188 5.48 -26.80 20.69
CA ILE A 188 5.49 -28.26 20.78
C ILE A 188 4.25 -28.91 20.14
N MET A 189 3.25 -28.14 19.69
CA MET A 189 2.09 -28.68 18.97
C MET A 189 1.41 -27.67 18.05
N VAL A 190 1.20 -28.05 16.77
CA VAL A 190 0.34 -27.35 15.82
C VAL A 190 -0.90 -28.20 15.56
N LEU A 191 -2.08 -27.67 15.90
CA LEU A 191 -3.36 -28.35 15.75
C LEU A 191 -4.01 -27.98 14.42
N LYS A 192 -4.32 -28.97 13.58
CA LYS A 192 -5.12 -28.79 12.36
C LYS A 192 -6.55 -29.18 12.63
N PHE A 193 -7.48 -28.26 12.40
CA PHE A 193 -8.91 -28.51 12.57
C PHE A 193 -9.55 -28.80 11.19
N PRO A 194 -10.49 -29.76 11.11
CA PRO A 194 -11.21 -30.05 9.87
C PRO A 194 -12.24 -28.96 9.50
N SER A 195 -12.47 -27.98 10.37
CA SER A 195 -13.45 -26.91 10.19
C SER A 195 -12.82 -25.54 10.44
N ASN A 196 -13.22 -24.55 9.64
CA ASN A 196 -12.89 -23.13 9.84
C ASN A 196 -13.77 -22.47 10.93
N SER A 197 -14.65 -23.24 11.58
CA SER A 197 -15.47 -22.74 12.70
C SER A 197 -14.57 -22.34 13.88
N PRO A 198 -14.80 -21.18 14.53
CA PRO A 198 -14.04 -20.76 15.69
C PRO A 198 -14.04 -21.81 16.80
N VAL A 199 -12.88 -22.04 17.42
CA VAL A 199 -12.76 -22.86 18.64
C VAL A 199 -13.28 -22.04 19.82
N THR A 200 -14.27 -22.58 20.52
CA THR A 200 -14.90 -21.90 21.66
C THR A 200 -14.43 -22.45 23.00
N HIS A 201 -13.98 -23.72 23.03
CA HIS A 201 -13.48 -24.36 24.24
C HIS A 201 -12.26 -25.22 23.95
N VAL A 202 -11.29 -25.20 24.86
CA VAL A 202 -10.09 -26.04 24.85
C VAL A 202 -9.91 -26.63 26.24
N ALA A 203 -9.73 -27.94 26.32
CA ALA A 203 -9.48 -28.65 27.56
C ALA A 203 -8.32 -29.62 27.38
N ALA A 204 -7.34 -29.57 28.29
CA ALA A 204 -6.26 -30.54 28.34
C ALA A 204 -6.65 -31.69 29.28
N ASN A 205 -6.50 -32.93 28.81
CA ASN A 205 -6.62 -34.12 29.64
C ASN A 205 -5.23 -34.71 29.88
N THR A 206 -4.68 -34.41 31.06
CA THR A 206 -3.32 -34.78 31.47
C THR A 206 -3.33 -35.59 32.77
N GLN A 207 -4.42 -36.31 33.07
CA GLN A 207 -4.47 -37.07 34.32
C GLN A 207 -3.37 -38.14 34.37
N PRO A 208 -2.72 -38.37 35.53
CA PRO A 208 -1.58 -39.28 35.66
C PRO A 208 -1.85 -40.76 35.30
N GLY A 209 -3.13 -41.16 35.14
CA GLY A 209 -3.54 -42.51 34.75
C GLY A 209 -3.84 -42.70 33.27
N LEU A 210 -3.73 -41.66 32.43
CA LEU A 210 -3.96 -41.80 30.98
C LEU A 210 -2.69 -42.23 30.24
N ALA A 211 -2.83 -43.25 29.38
CA ALA A 211 -1.75 -43.77 28.54
C ALA A 211 -1.20 -42.74 27.53
N THR A 212 -2.02 -41.79 27.07
CA THR A 212 -1.59 -40.70 26.20
C THR A 212 -2.32 -39.42 26.58
N PRO A 213 -1.61 -38.35 26.97
CA PRO A 213 -2.24 -37.04 27.20
C PRO A 213 -2.83 -36.52 25.89
N ALA A 214 -3.94 -35.80 26.01
CA ALA A 214 -4.67 -35.28 24.84
C ALA A 214 -5.23 -33.89 25.10
N VAL A 215 -5.35 -33.10 24.04
CA VAL A 215 -6.05 -31.82 24.03
C VAL A 215 -7.38 -32.00 23.28
N ILE A 216 -8.46 -31.65 23.94
CA ILE A 216 -9.82 -31.66 23.39
C ILE A 216 -10.19 -30.23 23.04
N THR A 217 -10.76 -30.05 21.85
CA THR A 217 -11.28 -28.76 21.38
C THR A 217 -12.73 -28.89 20.97
N VAL A 218 -13.51 -27.84 21.25
CA VAL A 218 -14.91 -27.72 20.83
C VAL A 218 -15.07 -26.44 20.04
N THR A 219 -15.64 -26.57 18.86
CA THR A 219 -15.88 -25.46 17.93
C THR A 219 -17.31 -24.93 18.08
N ALA A 220 -17.57 -23.71 17.61
CA ALA A 220 -18.89 -23.07 17.66
C ALA A 220 -19.98 -23.88 16.95
N ASN A 221 -19.62 -24.65 15.92
CA ASN A 221 -20.52 -25.57 15.22
C ASN A 221 -20.65 -26.95 15.92
N ARG A 222 -20.22 -27.06 17.18
CA ARG A 222 -20.30 -28.27 18.02
C ARG A 222 -19.50 -29.47 17.49
N LEU A 223 -18.47 -29.25 16.68
CA LEU A 223 -17.51 -30.30 16.34
C LEU A 223 -16.46 -30.44 17.44
N PHE A 224 -16.17 -31.70 17.78
CA PHE A 224 -15.14 -32.08 18.74
C PHE A 224 -13.92 -32.62 18.00
N ALA A 225 -12.73 -32.16 18.38
CA ALA A 225 -11.47 -32.73 17.91
C ALA A 225 -10.57 -33.10 19.11
N VAL A 226 -9.99 -34.31 19.05
CA VAL A 226 -9.07 -34.84 20.04
C VAL A 226 -7.69 -34.94 19.42
N ASN A 227 -6.74 -34.21 19.99
CA ASN A 227 -5.37 -34.17 19.51
C ASN A 227 -4.47 -34.85 20.54
N LYS A 228 -3.85 -35.96 20.15
CA LYS A 228 -2.97 -36.75 21.00
C LYS A 228 -1.53 -36.36 20.74
N TRP A 229 -0.73 -36.42 21.80
CA TRP A 229 0.71 -36.24 21.67
C TRP A 229 1.33 -37.43 20.92
N HIS A 230 2.07 -37.15 19.85
CA HIS A 230 2.94 -38.15 19.24
C HIS A 230 4.34 -37.91 19.81
N ASN A 231 4.82 -38.83 20.66
CA ASN A 231 6.23 -38.82 21.03
C ASN A 231 7.03 -39.18 19.77
N LEU A 232 7.87 -38.25 19.31
CA LEU A 232 8.88 -38.57 18.29
C LEU A 232 9.77 -39.69 18.87
N PRO A 233 10.09 -40.75 18.10
CA PRO A 233 11.02 -41.76 18.58
C PRO A 233 12.35 -41.07 18.89
N ALA A 234 12.83 -41.23 20.12
CA ALA A 234 14.15 -40.75 20.50
C ALA A 234 15.17 -41.34 19.53
N HIS A 235 15.92 -40.47 18.85
CA HIS A 235 17.08 -40.91 18.07
C HIS A 235 18.00 -41.71 19.01
N GLN A 236 18.07 -43.03 18.81
CA GLN A 236 19.12 -43.85 19.40
C GLN A 236 20.43 -43.39 18.74
N GLY A 237 21.32 -42.84 19.56
CA GLY A 237 22.70 -42.55 19.19
C GLY A 237 23.55 -43.80 19.10
#